data_AF-A0A2P7AKM9-F1
#
_entry.id   AF-A0A2P7AKM9-F1
#
_cell.length_a   1.000
_cell.length_b   1.000
_cell.length_c   1.000
_cell.angle_alpha   90.00
_cell.angle_beta   90.00
_cell.angle_gamma   90.00
#
_symmetry.space_group_name_H-M   'P 1'
#
loop_
_entity.id
_entity.type
_entity.pdbx_description
1 polymer ?
#
loop_
_entity_poly.entity_id
_entity_poly.type
_entity_poly.pdbx_seq_one_letter_code
_entity_poly.pdbx_strand_id
1 'polypeptide(L)'
;AVQRAIGERFDTSTAGEISLQGFSRPLRVWRISGAVAEPQSAGTRPFVGRKAELAQLRGLLETCRDQARGHFVHVRGEAGIGKTRLIEEFIRQAQTEGIPTHKALVLDFGTGKGQDAVRVLVGSLLGLEVSADAAARHDAAARATTDGYVDSEQLVHLNDLLDLAQPAELHTIYDAMDNAARLDGKRRT
;
A
#
# COMPACT_ATOMS: atom_id res chain seq x y z
N ALA A 1 -16.46 -12.03 21.53
CA ALA A 1 -16.51 -12.76 20.25
C ALA A 1 -16.05 -11.89 19.08
N VAL A 2 -16.70 -10.74 18.84
CA VAL A 2 -16.35 -9.84 17.70
C VAL A 2 -14.93 -9.29 17.77
N GLN A 3 -14.45 -8.82 18.93
CA GLN A 3 -13.06 -8.34 19.07
C GLN A 3 -12.02 -9.42 18.74
N ARG A 4 -12.26 -10.68 19.11
CA ARG A 4 -11.39 -11.80 18.69
C ARG A 4 -11.52 -12.11 17.20
N ALA A 5 -12.70 -11.91 16.61
CA ALA A 5 -12.94 -12.19 15.20
C ALA A 5 -12.26 -11.18 14.26
N ILE A 6 -12.10 -9.93 14.69
CA ILE A 6 -11.36 -8.92 13.93
C ILE A 6 -9.83 -9.08 14.03
N GLY A 7 -9.34 -9.84 15.02
CA GLY A 7 -7.93 -10.20 15.17
C GLY A 7 -7.00 -8.99 15.28
N GLU A 8 -5.78 -9.10 14.76
CA GLU A 8 -4.77 -8.03 14.73
C GLU A 8 -4.94 -7.08 13.53
N ARG A 9 -6.09 -7.10 12.86
CA ARG A 9 -6.33 -6.24 11.69
C ARG A 9 -6.64 -4.79 12.06
N PHE A 10 -6.96 -4.55 13.32
CA PHE A 10 -7.36 -3.25 13.83
C PHE A 10 -6.70 -2.99 15.17
N ASP A 11 -6.24 -1.77 15.37
CA ASP A 11 -5.83 -1.30 16.69
C ASP A 11 -7.07 -1.13 17.53
N THR A 12 -7.09 -1.82 18.67
CA THR A 12 -8.23 -1.80 19.59
C THR A 12 -7.80 -1.42 20.99
N SER A 13 -8.57 -0.54 21.62
CA SER A 13 -8.42 -0.15 23.02
C SER A 13 -9.71 -0.42 23.79
N THR A 14 -9.60 -0.66 25.09
CA THR A 14 -10.78 -0.83 25.95
C THR A 14 -11.49 0.52 26.10
N ALA A 15 -12.79 0.57 25.83
CA ALA A 15 -13.61 1.77 25.98
C ALA A 15 -14.45 1.76 27.28
N GLY A 16 -14.24 0.76 28.14
CA GLY A 16 -14.93 0.59 29.41
C GLY A 16 -16.11 -0.38 29.32
N GLU A 17 -17.03 -0.28 30.28
CA GLU A 17 -18.27 -1.05 30.31
C GLU A 17 -19.46 -0.09 30.12
N ILE A 18 -20.40 -0.46 29.26
CA ILE A 18 -21.63 0.31 29.04
C ILE A 18 -22.85 -0.58 29.28
N SER A 19 -23.81 -0.07 30.03
CA SER A 19 -25.13 -0.69 30.15
C SER A 19 -25.95 -0.39 28.90
N LEU A 20 -26.29 -1.44 28.15
CA LEU A 20 -27.07 -1.35 26.92
C LEU A 20 -28.48 -1.88 27.15
N GLN A 21 -29.49 -1.15 26.70
CA GLN A 21 -30.89 -1.55 26.81
C GLN A 21 -31.10 -2.91 26.13
N GLY A 22 -31.78 -3.84 26.81
CA GLY A 22 -31.97 -5.22 26.35
C GLY A 22 -30.90 -6.20 26.81
N PHE A 23 -29.84 -5.74 27.49
CA PHE A 23 -28.83 -6.59 28.13
C PHE A 23 -28.86 -6.43 29.64
N SER A 24 -28.84 -7.56 30.36
CA SER A 24 -28.99 -7.60 31.82
C SER A 24 -27.70 -7.29 32.60
N ARG A 25 -26.56 -7.18 31.92
CA ARG A 25 -25.25 -6.85 32.51
C ARG A 25 -24.53 -5.80 31.65
N PRO A 26 -23.73 -4.91 32.25
CA PRO A 26 -22.85 -4.01 31.50
C PRO A 26 -21.97 -4.79 30.52
N LEU A 27 -21.89 -4.31 29.29
CA LEU A 27 -21.10 -4.92 28.24
C LEU A 27 -19.76 -4.20 28.11
N ARG A 28 -18.67 -4.98 28.12
CA ARG A 28 -17.35 -4.46 27.83
C ARG A 28 -17.26 -4.07 26.36
N VAL A 29 -16.88 -2.83 26.12
CA VAL A 29 -16.77 -2.26 24.78
C VAL A 29 -15.34 -1.96 24.41
N TRP A 30 -15.09 -1.99 23.10
CA TRP A 30 -13.79 -1.77 22.50
C TRP A 30 -13.92 -0.64 21.49
N ARG A 31 -12.93 0.26 21.47
CA ARG A 31 -12.80 1.31 20.47
C ARG A 31 -11.77 0.85 19.45
N ILE A 32 -12.14 0.94 18.17
CA ILE A 32 -11.20 0.79 17.06
C ILE A 32 -10.55 2.15 16.83
N SER A 33 -9.23 2.23 16.98
CA SER A 33 -8.46 3.46 16.78
C SER A 33 -7.86 3.56 15.38
N GLY A 34 -7.75 2.44 14.67
CA GLY A 34 -7.20 2.40 13.31
C GLY A 34 -7.22 0.98 12.73
N ALA A 35 -7.03 0.89 11.43
CA ALA A 35 -6.67 -0.38 10.79
C ALA A 35 -5.15 -0.55 10.86
N VAL A 36 -4.68 -1.76 11.18
CA VAL A 36 -3.26 -2.09 11.10
C VAL A 36 -2.91 -2.22 9.63
N ALA A 37 -1.90 -1.47 9.16
CA ALA A 37 -1.52 -1.41 7.75
C ALA A 37 -1.17 -2.79 7.19
N GLU A 38 -0.55 -3.65 7.99
CA GLU A 38 -0.30 -5.06 7.67
C GLU A 38 -0.51 -5.95 8.89
N PRO A 39 -1.55 -6.80 8.93
CA PRO A 39 -1.69 -7.78 10.00
C PRO A 39 -0.54 -8.80 9.91
N GLN A 40 0.40 -8.74 10.85
CA GLN A 40 1.54 -9.67 10.99
C GLN A 40 1.11 -11.14 11.00
N SER A 41 -0.14 -11.43 11.37
CA SER A 41 -0.72 -12.78 11.42
C SER A 41 -1.13 -13.41 10.09
N ALA A 42 -0.95 -12.76 8.93
CA ALA A 42 -1.20 -13.41 7.63
C ALA A 42 -0.36 -14.69 7.41
N GLY A 43 0.75 -14.85 8.15
CA GLY A 43 1.62 -16.04 8.14
C GLY A 43 1.21 -17.21 9.04
N THR A 44 0.17 -17.09 9.88
CA THR A 44 -0.11 -18.13 10.90
C THR A 44 -0.84 -19.37 10.38
N ARG A 45 -1.44 -19.31 9.18
CA ARG A 45 -2.15 -20.45 8.58
C ARG A 45 -1.30 -21.11 7.49
N PRO A 46 -1.11 -22.44 7.53
CA PRO A 46 -0.30 -23.14 6.54
C PRO A 46 -0.84 -22.91 5.12
N PHE A 47 0.05 -22.64 4.18
CA PHE A 47 -0.30 -22.55 2.76
C PHE A 47 -0.43 -23.96 2.18
N VAL A 48 -1.63 -24.32 1.73
CA VAL A 48 -1.95 -25.68 1.25
C VAL A 48 -2.38 -25.62 -0.21
N GLY A 49 -1.86 -26.55 -1.02
CA GLY A 49 -2.10 -26.61 -2.45
C GLY A 49 -1.33 -25.54 -3.22
N ARG A 50 -1.67 -25.36 -4.51
CA ARG A 50 -1.13 -24.30 -5.39
C ARG A 50 0.40 -24.29 -5.60
N LYS A 51 1.05 -25.44 -5.40
CA LYS A 51 2.51 -25.56 -5.56
C LYS A 51 2.97 -25.24 -6.99
N ALA A 52 2.17 -25.61 -7.99
CA ALA A 52 2.50 -25.35 -9.39
C ALA A 52 2.46 -23.84 -9.71
N GLU A 53 1.40 -23.14 -9.30
CA GLU A 53 1.25 -21.71 -9.52
C GLU A 53 2.30 -20.90 -8.78
N LEU A 54 2.63 -21.29 -7.54
CA LEU A 54 3.70 -20.65 -6.79
C LEU A 54 5.08 -20.88 -7.43
N ALA A 55 5.33 -22.09 -7.95
CA ALA A 55 6.56 -22.38 -8.70
C ALA A 55 6.66 -21.56 -10.00
N GLN A 56 5.54 -21.32 -10.70
CA GLN A 56 5.50 -20.46 -11.88
C GLN A 56 5.87 -19.01 -11.54
N LEU A 57 5.28 -18.44 -10.48
CA LEU A 57 5.60 -17.08 -10.02
C LEU A 57 7.09 -16.96 -9.63
N ARG A 58 7.63 -17.98 -8.95
CA ARG A 58 9.07 -18.02 -8.62
C ARG A 58 9.97 -18.08 -9.85
N GLY A 59 9.66 -18.93 -10.83
CA GLY A 59 10.46 -19.01 -12.06
C GLY A 59 10.46 -17.69 -12.84
N LEU A 60 9.34 -16.95 -12.84
CA LEU A 60 9.28 -15.61 -13.42
C LEU A 60 10.16 -14.61 -12.67
N LEU A 61 10.18 -14.67 -11.34
CA LEU A 61 11.02 -13.81 -10.51
C LEU A 61 12.52 -14.08 -10.71
N GLU A 62 12.91 -15.36 -10.82
CA GLU A 62 14.27 -15.78 -11.18
C GLU A 62 14.65 -15.23 -12.57
N THR A 63 13.76 -15.36 -13.55
CA THR A 63 13.97 -14.81 -14.90
C THR A 63 14.12 -13.29 -14.89
N CYS A 64 13.31 -12.57 -14.10
CA CYS A 64 13.42 -11.12 -13.94
C CYS A 64 14.80 -10.70 -13.44
N ARG A 65 15.34 -11.44 -12.45
CA ARG A 65 16.68 -11.19 -11.89
C ARG A 65 17.77 -11.43 -12.92
N ASP A 66 17.71 -12.54 -13.63
CA ASP A 66 18.76 -12.95 -14.57
C ASP A 66 18.79 -12.07 -15.83
N GLN A 67 17.63 -11.64 -16.30
CA GLN A 67 17.49 -10.91 -17.57
C GLN A 67 17.30 -9.41 -17.42
N ALA A 68 17.16 -8.90 -16.19
CA ALA A 68 16.81 -7.51 -15.89
C ALA A 68 15.56 -7.03 -16.66
N ARG A 69 14.59 -7.94 -16.88
CA ARG A 69 13.33 -7.65 -17.60
C ARG A 69 12.14 -7.93 -16.72
N GLY A 70 11.30 -6.91 -16.55
CA GLY A 70 10.05 -7.03 -15.80
C GLY A 70 9.04 -7.95 -16.48
N HIS A 71 8.23 -8.62 -15.66
CA HIS A 71 7.11 -9.45 -16.12
C HIS A 71 5.81 -8.95 -15.52
N PHE A 72 4.73 -9.01 -16.31
CA PHE A 72 3.38 -8.72 -15.84
C PHE A 72 2.59 -10.03 -15.71
N VAL A 73 2.01 -10.25 -14.53
CA VAL A 73 1.21 -11.45 -14.24
C VAL A 73 -0.20 -11.04 -13.84
N HIS A 74 -1.18 -11.54 -14.57
CA HIS A 74 -2.59 -11.33 -14.26
C HIS A 74 -3.19 -12.60 -13.63
N VAL A 75 -3.47 -12.54 -12.33
CA VAL A 75 -4.05 -13.68 -11.59
C VAL A 75 -5.57 -13.61 -11.58
N ARG A 76 -6.22 -14.60 -12.19
CA ARG A 76 -7.69 -14.73 -12.24
C ARG A 76 -8.17 -16.05 -11.65
N GLY A 77 -9.43 -16.07 -11.24
CA GLY A 77 -10.06 -17.24 -10.65
C GLY A 77 -11.28 -16.88 -9.81
N GLU A 78 -12.02 -17.88 -9.38
CA GLU A 78 -13.27 -17.73 -8.62
C GLU A 78 -13.07 -16.98 -7.30
N ALA A 79 -14.15 -16.35 -6.81
CA ALA A 79 -14.15 -15.74 -5.49
C ALA A 79 -13.83 -16.80 -4.41
N GLY A 80 -12.97 -16.47 -3.45
CA GLY A 80 -12.59 -17.40 -2.38
C GLY A 80 -11.57 -18.48 -2.74
N ILE A 81 -11.18 -18.64 -4.01
CA ILE A 81 -10.25 -19.72 -4.45
C ILE A 81 -8.78 -19.57 -3.96
N GLY A 82 -8.49 -18.54 -3.15
CA GLY A 82 -7.17 -18.31 -2.57
C GLY A 82 -6.21 -17.43 -3.38
N LYS A 83 -6.69 -16.61 -4.32
CA LYS A 83 -5.84 -15.69 -5.13
C LYS A 83 -4.98 -14.77 -4.26
N THR A 84 -5.59 -14.08 -3.31
CA THR A 84 -4.88 -13.17 -2.39
C THR A 84 -3.85 -13.94 -1.56
N ARG A 85 -4.21 -15.14 -1.09
CA ARG A 85 -3.29 -15.98 -0.30
C ARG A 85 -2.10 -16.48 -1.12
N LEU A 86 -2.29 -16.79 -2.41
CA LEU A 86 -1.21 -17.13 -3.34
C LEU A 86 -0.23 -15.96 -3.51
N ILE A 87 -0.74 -14.75 -3.74
CA ILE A 87 0.09 -13.54 -3.89
C ILE A 87 0.81 -13.20 -2.58
N GLU A 88 0.13 -13.30 -1.45
CA GLU A 88 0.75 -13.08 -0.13
C GLU A 88 1.87 -14.09 0.16
N GLU A 89 1.68 -15.35 -0.23
CA GLU A 89 2.72 -16.37 -0.07
C GLU A 89 3.93 -16.09 -0.97
N PHE A 90 3.70 -15.68 -2.21
CA PHE A 90 4.76 -15.28 -3.14
C PHE A 90 5.54 -14.05 -2.62
N ILE A 91 4.82 -13.01 -2.16
CA ILE A 91 5.42 -11.81 -1.56
C ILE A 91 6.27 -12.19 -0.34
N ARG A 92 5.75 -13.03 0.56
CA ARG A 92 6.48 -13.50 1.74
C ARG A 92 7.78 -14.21 1.37
N GLN A 93 7.76 -15.05 0.32
CA GLN A 93 8.96 -15.73 -0.17
C GLN A 93 9.96 -14.74 -0.77
N ALA A 94 9.51 -13.81 -1.62
CA ALA A 94 10.34 -12.75 -2.19
C ALA A 94 11.01 -11.88 -1.12
N GLN A 95 10.26 -11.49 -0.08
CA GLN A 95 10.78 -10.74 1.07
C GLN A 95 11.84 -11.54 1.86
N THR A 96 11.63 -12.85 2.03
CA THR A 96 12.62 -13.74 2.69
C THR A 96 13.94 -13.80 1.90
N GLU A 97 13.86 -13.63 0.58
CA GLU A 97 15.00 -13.53 -0.33
C GLU A 97 15.55 -12.09 -0.48
N GLY A 98 15.09 -11.15 0.35
CA GLY A 98 15.56 -9.77 0.37
C GLY A 98 15.06 -8.91 -0.80
N ILE A 99 14.01 -9.33 -1.51
CA ILE A 99 13.43 -8.56 -2.62
C ILE A 99 12.43 -7.56 -2.05
N PRO A 100 12.57 -6.25 -2.35
CA PRO A 100 11.55 -5.27 -2.01
C PRO A 100 10.22 -5.59 -2.70
N THR A 101 9.13 -5.50 -1.95
CA THR A 101 7.78 -5.77 -2.44
C THR A 101 6.87 -4.59 -2.13
N HIS A 102 6.09 -4.15 -3.11
CA HIS A 102 5.17 -3.02 -2.98
C HIS A 102 3.76 -3.46 -3.32
N LYS A 103 2.78 -3.05 -2.52
CA LYS A 103 1.38 -3.47 -2.65
C LYS A 103 0.44 -2.28 -2.51
N ALA A 104 -0.56 -2.23 -3.39
CA ALA A 104 -1.66 -1.29 -3.30
C ALA A 104 -2.98 -1.96 -3.68
N LEU A 105 -4.10 -1.35 -3.30
CA LEU A 105 -5.44 -1.82 -3.59
C LEU A 105 -6.13 -0.86 -4.55
N VAL A 106 -6.82 -1.40 -5.55
CA VAL A 106 -7.76 -0.66 -6.41
C VAL A 106 -9.16 -1.08 -5.99
N LEU A 107 -9.93 -0.14 -5.46
CA LEU A 107 -11.26 -0.36 -4.89
C LEU A 107 -12.31 0.33 -5.76
N ASP A 108 -13.44 -0.32 -5.99
CA ASP A 108 -14.54 0.13 -6.84
C ASP A 108 -15.43 1.19 -6.18
N PHE A 109 -15.38 1.31 -4.85
CA PHE A 109 -16.06 2.34 -4.07
C PHE A 109 -15.23 3.62 -3.86
N GLY A 110 -14.10 3.74 -4.54
CA GLY A 110 -13.17 4.87 -4.39
C GLY A 110 -12.33 4.79 -3.11
N THR A 111 -11.37 5.70 -2.99
CA THR A 111 -10.45 5.80 -1.84
C THR A 111 -10.46 7.23 -1.32
N GLY A 112 -10.08 7.43 -0.04
CA GLY A 112 -9.83 8.78 0.46
C GLY A 112 -8.73 9.51 -0.34
N LYS A 113 -8.68 10.85 -0.26
CA LYS A 113 -7.54 11.62 -0.82
C LYS A 113 -6.22 11.05 -0.29
N GLY A 114 -5.25 10.85 -1.18
CA GLY A 114 -3.94 10.28 -0.82
C GLY A 114 -3.89 8.75 -0.73
N GLN A 115 -5.01 8.04 -0.89
CA GLN A 115 -5.07 6.56 -0.84
C GLN A 115 -5.30 5.89 -2.19
N ASP A 116 -5.14 6.61 -3.30
CA ASP A 116 -5.18 5.97 -4.60
C ASP A 116 -3.96 5.05 -4.79
N ALA A 117 -4.16 3.99 -5.57
CA ALA A 117 -3.18 2.92 -5.69
C ALA A 117 -1.81 3.40 -6.20
N VAL A 118 -1.79 4.43 -7.05
CA VAL A 118 -0.54 4.97 -7.61
C VAL A 118 0.25 5.68 -6.52
N ARG A 119 -0.39 6.55 -5.72
CA ARG A 119 0.28 7.23 -4.60
C ARG A 119 0.83 6.26 -3.56
N VAL A 120 0.07 5.23 -3.22
CA VAL A 120 0.53 4.18 -2.29
C VAL A 120 1.77 3.48 -2.83
N LEU A 121 1.79 3.14 -4.11
CA LEU A 121 2.95 2.52 -4.74
C LEU A 121 4.16 3.47 -4.79
N VAL A 122 3.97 4.74 -5.19
CA VAL A 122 5.04 5.75 -5.21
C VAL A 122 5.64 5.94 -3.82
N GLY A 123 4.80 6.10 -2.80
CA GLY A 123 5.27 6.20 -1.42
C GLY A 123 6.08 4.98 -0.99
N SER A 124 5.55 3.78 -1.24
CA SER A 124 6.22 2.53 -0.91
C SER A 124 7.55 2.34 -1.65
N LEU A 125 7.62 2.72 -2.94
CA LEU A 125 8.85 2.69 -3.75
C LEU A 125 9.92 3.65 -3.19
N LEU A 126 9.51 4.78 -2.62
CA LEU A 126 10.39 5.74 -1.96
C LEU A 126 10.67 5.40 -0.48
N GLY A 127 10.25 4.22 -0.02
CA GLY A 127 10.49 3.73 1.34
C GLY A 127 9.67 4.45 2.41
N LEU A 128 8.55 5.08 2.04
CA LEU A 128 7.65 5.74 2.99
C LEU A 128 6.70 4.73 3.63
N GLU A 129 6.54 4.86 4.95
CA GLU A 129 5.44 4.22 5.66
C GLU A 129 4.10 4.92 5.34
N VAL A 130 3.00 4.18 5.47
CA VAL A 130 1.64 4.73 5.25
C VAL A 130 1.34 5.89 6.21
N SER A 131 1.92 5.88 7.40
CA SER A 131 1.81 6.93 8.43
C SER A 131 2.84 8.05 8.30
N ALA A 132 3.65 8.09 7.24
CA ALA A 132 4.68 9.10 7.06
C ALA A 132 4.08 10.51 7.06
N ASP A 133 4.69 11.41 7.83
CA ASP A 133 4.32 12.82 7.90
C ASP A 133 4.85 13.60 6.69
N ALA A 134 4.49 14.88 6.61
CA ALA A 134 4.90 15.76 5.51
C ALA A 134 6.43 15.93 5.43
N ALA A 135 7.14 15.93 6.55
CA ALA A 135 8.60 16.08 6.57
C ALA A 135 9.28 14.86 5.95
N ALA A 136 8.89 13.66 6.37
CA ALA A 136 9.41 12.41 5.80
C ALA A 136 9.14 12.31 4.30
N ARG A 137 7.95 12.75 3.84
CA ARG A 137 7.60 12.80 2.42
C ARG A 137 8.44 13.81 1.63
N HIS A 138 8.69 15.00 2.19
CA HIS A 138 9.59 15.98 1.57
C HIS A 138 11.01 15.43 1.44
N ASP A 139 11.54 14.78 2.49
CA ASP A 139 12.86 14.18 2.45
C ASP A 139 12.93 13.06 1.40
N ALA A 140 11.86 12.25 1.27
CA ALA A 140 11.77 11.22 0.24
C ALA A 140 11.77 11.81 -1.18
N ALA A 141 11.04 12.91 -1.41
CA ALA A 141 11.05 13.60 -2.70
C ALA A 141 12.44 14.15 -3.04
N ALA A 142 13.10 14.80 -2.08
CA ALA A 142 14.45 15.33 -2.26
C ALA A 142 15.50 14.24 -2.54
N ARG A 143 15.39 13.10 -1.83
CA ARG A 143 16.21 11.91 -2.12
C ARG A 143 15.95 11.37 -3.53
N ALA A 144 14.69 11.27 -3.95
CA ALA A 144 14.35 10.79 -5.30
C ALA A 144 15.00 11.62 -6.41
N THR A 145 15.05 12.95 -6.24
CA THR A 145 15.78 13.83 -7.16
C THR A 145 17.30 13.64 -7.06
N THR A 146 17.83 13.54 -5.84
CA THR A 146 19.28 13.39 -5.61
C THR A 146 19.82 12.07 -6.18
N ASP A 147 19.04 10.99 -6.04
CA ASP A 147 19.37 9.66 -6.53
C ASP A 147 19.14 9.50 -8.05
N GLY A 148 18.56 10.53 -8.70
CA GLY A 148 18.30 10.55 -10.13
C GLY A 148 17.11 9.68 -10.56
N TYR A 149 16.21 9.32 -9.64
CA TYR A 149 14.97 8.62 -9.99
C TYR A 149 13.94 9.55 -10.63
N VAL A 150 13.99 10.84 -10.32
CA VAL A 150 13.04 11.86 -10.77
C VAL A 150 13.80 13.13 -11.13
N ASP A 151 13.56 13.68 -12.32
CA ASP A 151 14.16 14.93 -12.76
C ASP A 151 13.59 16.12 -11.98
N SER A 152 14.35 17.23 -11.89
CA SER A 152 13.91 18.43 -11.16
C SER A 152 12.60 19.01 -11.70
N GLU A 153 12.34 18.87 -13.00
CA GLU A 153 11.09 19.32 -13.65
C GLU A 153 9.88 18.48 -13.22
N GLN A 154 10.11 17.21 -12.86
CA GLN A 154 9.07 16.27 -12.43
C GLN A 154 8.74 16.40 -10.94
N LEU A 155 9.55 17.14 -10.17
CA LEU A 155 9.35 17.34 -8.74
C LEU A 155 7.96 17.90 -8.40
N VAL A 156 7.41 18.76 -9.27
CA VAL A 156 6.05 19.29 -9.09
C VAL A 156 4.99 18.18 -9.11
N HIS A 157 5.16 17.17 -9.97
CA HIS A 157 4.26 16.04 -10.06
C HIS A 157 4.49 15.03 -8.95
N LEU A 158 5.76 14.82 -8.55
CA LEU A 158 6.10 13.97 -7.41
C LEU A 158 5.52 14.53 -6.10
N ASN A 159 5.64 15.84 -5.87
CA ASN A 159 5.04 16.52 -4.73
C ASN A 159 3.52 16.29 -4.71
N ASP A 160 2.86 16.43 -5.86
CA ASP A 160 1.44 16.12 -5.93
C ASP A 160 1.19 14.66 -5.58
N LEU A 161 1.90 13.68 -6.14
CA LEU A 161 1.74 12.25 -5.84
C LEU A 161 1.97 11.93 -4.35
N LEU A 162 2.88 12.63 -3.69
CA LEU A 162 3.16 12.48 -2.26
C LEU A 162 2.23 13.30 -1.36
N ASP A 163 1.24 13.99 -1.92
CA ASP A 163 0.30 14.85 -1.19
C ASP A 163 1.03 15.95 -0.39
N LEU A 164 2.07 16.52 -1.01
CA LEU A 164 2.87 17.62 -0.49
C LEU A 164 2.35 18.97 -1.01
N ALA A 165 2.48 19.99 -0.16
CA ALA A 165 2.27 21.36 -0.60
C ALA A 165 3.38 21.75 -1.60
N GLN A 166 2.98 22.44 -2.68
CA GLN A 166 3.97 22.96 -3.62
C GLN A 166 4.73 24.14 -3.00
N PRO A 167 6.07 24.19 -3.14
CA PRO A 167 6.83 25.39 -2.79
C PRO A 167 6.42 26.56 -3.70
N ALA A 168 6.64 27.79 -3.25
CA ALA A 168 6.12 29.00 -3.89
C ALA A 168 6.52 29.10 -5.38
N GLU A 169 7.72 28.65 -5.72
CA GLU A 169 8.27 28.66 -7.07
C GLU A 169 7.53 27.71 -8.02
N LEU A 170 7.08 26.55 -7.52
CA LEU A 170 6.36 25.55 -8.30
C LEU A 170 4.84 25.76 -8.26
N HIS A 171 4.33 26.45 -7.23
CA HIS A 171 2.92 26.66 -7.01
C HIS A 171 2.25 27.38 -8.20
N THR A 172 2.84 28.48 -8.66
CA THR A 172 2.32 29.24 -9.81
C THR A 172 2.31 28.43 -11.10
N ILE A 173 3.36 27.62 -11.33
CA ILE A 173 3.46 26.76 -12.52
C ILE A 173 2.36 25.69 -12.46
N TYR A 174 2.22 25.01 -11.33
CA TYR A 174 1.26 23.93 -11.15
C TYR A 174 -0.20 24.41 -11.26
N ASP A 175 -0.50 25.58 -10.71
CA ASP A 175 -1.83 26.18 -10.77
C ASP A 175 -2.21 26.62 -12.19
N ALA A 176 -1.23 27.06 -12.98
CA ALA A 176 -1.43 27.40 -14.39
C ALA A 176 -1.64 26.18 -15.30
N MET A 177 -1.27 24.97 -14.85
CA MET A 177 -1.50 23.74 -15.61
C MET A 177 -2.97 23.36 -15.62
N ASP A 178 -3.49 22.99 -16.79
CA ASP A 178 -4.79 22.33 -16.86
C ASP A 178 -4.73 20.90 -16.29
N ASN A 179 -5.89 20.28 -16.12
CA ASN A 179 -5.97 18.93 -15.55
C ASN A 179 -5.30 17.87 -16.43
N ALA A 180 -5.29 18.04 -17.76
CA ALA A 180 -4.69 17.08 -18.67
C ALA A 180 -3.16 17.11 -18.56
N ALA A 181 -2.56 18.29 -18.50
CA ALA A 181 -1.14 18.50 -18.30
C ALA A 181 -0.68 17.96 -16.95
N ARG A 182 -1.47 18.16 -15.88
CA ARG A 182 -1.17 17.57 -14.56
C ARG A 182 -1.17 16.05 -14.58
N LEU A 183 -2.15 15.43 -15.27
CA LEU A 183 -2.24 13.97 -15.37
C LEU A 183 -1.12 13.39 -16.23
N ASP A 184 -0.77 14.02 -17.34
CA ASP A 184 0.32 13.57 -18.20
C ASP A 184 1.66 13.65 -17.48
N GLY A 185 1.93 14.77 -16.78
CA GLY A 185 3.13 14.93 -15.96
C GLY A 185 3.27 13.85 -14.89
N LYS A 186 2.19 13.51 -14.18
CA LYS A 186 2.18 12.40 -13.19
C LYS A 186 2.38 11.02 -13.79
N ARG A 187 2.10 10.81 -15.08
CA ARG A 187 2.34 9.52 -15.76
C ARG A 187 3.78 9.37 -16.24
N ARG A 188 4.45 10.50 -16.49
CA ARG A 188 5.85 10.54 -16.91
C ARG A 188 6.82 10.53 -15.73
N THR A 189 6.36 11.02 -14.58
CA THR A 189 7.06 10.99 -13.28
C THR A 189 6.95 9.60 -12.68
#